data_AF-A0A0C2GRU4-F1
#
_entry.id   AF-A0A0C2GRU4-F1
#
_cell.length_a   1.000
_cell.length_b   1.000
_cell.length_c   1.000
_cell.angle_alpha   90.00
_cell.angle_beta   90.00
_cell.angle_gamma   90.00
#
_symmetry.space_group_name_H-M   'P 1'
#
loop_
_entity.id
_entity.type
_entity.pdbx_description
1 polymer ?
#
loop_
_entity_poly.entity_id
_entity_poly.type
_entity_poly.pdbx_seq_one_letter_code
_entity_poly.pdbx_strand_id
1 'polypeptide(L)'
;MPLILPFVFIRSDARGNIELHCDYMDVLLGGNPKRMSILVSRVTGVKHLWLDSTWNGHIMQIIVEYYQAINNGSKRLRFHLEQLTVVGSIRASDADWISSLILLSRRTISSLRFRHCRLHSQPQTVQLWSAISQCQSLSRLQYEPCRLDKWSRPHLIEALDKKPLESLILTGIYGLQAGDLFRISSGGRLVELAVVGEQIKPSMYALKDAKAMLDKLENLLIQVDSTFSIDDCSERSAMLRVLTTMPENGVLEVIHICHGTVTDTAKVIGYWIQLARDSCREIKLKLEECSQERADAAVGRLLRKARGVGRSEWTKGGVAMQMGDGRLTVLDKRAWFGDDQ
;
A
#
# COMPACT_ATOMS: atom_id res chain seq x y z
N MET A 1 23.09 10.89 -23.76
CA MET A 1 22.46 10.30 -22.57
C MET A 1 21.26 9.48 -23.01
N PRO A 2 21.02 8.29 -22.44
CA PRO A 2 19.82 7.54 -22.76
C PRO A 2 18.57 8.20 -22.16
N LEU A 3 17.43 8.00 -22.83
CA LEU A 3 16.14 8.49 -22.34
C LEU A 3 15.59 7.49 -21.33
N ILE A 4 15.19 7.97 -20.16
CA ILE A 4 14.46 7.17 -19.17
C ILE A 4 13.09 7.80 -19.06
N LEU A 5 12.04 7.02 -19.33
CA LEU A 5 10.67 7.52 -19.20
C LEU A 5 10.31 7.54 -17.70
N PRO A 6 9.99 8.71 -17.12
CA PRO A 6 9.73 8.85 -15.67
C PRO A 6 8.53 8.03 -15.21
N PHE A 7 7.60 7.73 -16.12
CA PHE A 7 6.60 6.67 -15.99
C PHE A 7 5.93 6.42 -17.34
N VAL A 8 5.24 5.31 -17.46
CA VAL A 8 4.35 4.98 -18.58
C VAL A 8 3.03 4.52 -17.98
N PHE A 9 1.99 5.31 -18.21
CA PHE A 9 0.61 4.95 -17.88
C PHE A 9 -0.07 4.45 -19.14
N ILE A 10 -0.58 3.21 -19.09
CA ILE A 10 -1.22 2.58 -20.24
C ILE A 10 -2.70 2.43 -19.93
N ARG A 11 -3.53 3.31 -20.49
CA ARG A 11 -4.98 3.25 -20.38
C ARG A 11 -5.55 2.81 -21.71
N SER A 12 -6.45 1.84 -21.67
CA SER A 12 -7.24 1.48 -22.85
C SER A 12 -8.66 1.96 -22.67
N ASP A 13 -9.23 2.56 -23.71
CA ASP A 13 -10.68 2.68 -23.78
C ASP A 13 -11.32 1.29 -24.04
N ALA A 14 -12.64 1.18 -23.84
CA ALA A 14 -13.39 -0.06 -24.08
C ALA A 14 -13.39 -0.50 -25.56
N ARG A 15 -12.81 0.29 -26.47
CA ARG A 15 -12.71 0.04 -27.91
C ARG A 15 -11.33 -0.48 -28.32
N GLY A 16 -10.40 -0.61 -27.37
CA GLY A 16 -9.05 -1.15 -27.62
C GLY A 16 -8.03 -0.10 -28.07
N ASN A 17 -8.33 1.20 -27.97
CA ASN A 17 -7.33 2.23 -28.17
C ASN A 17 -6.45 2.33 -26.92
N ILE A 18 -5.15 2.17 -27.09
CA ILE A 18 -4.17 2.21 -26.01
C ILE A 18 -3.52 3.60 -25.99
N GLU A 19 -3.80 4.39 -24.96
CA GLU A 19 -3.11 5.65 -24.70
C GLU A 19 -1.90 5.42 -23.79
N LEU A 20 -0.73 5.84 -24.27
CA LEU A 20 0.51 5.89 -23.52
C LEU A 20 0.68 7.31 -22.97
N HIS A 21 0.50 7.48 -21.67
CA HIS A 21 0.74 8.76 -21.00
C HIS A 21 2.10 8.73 -20.31
N CYS A 22 2.87 9.79 -20.52
CA CYS A 22 4.15 10.06 -19.86
C CYS A 22 4.19 11.56 -19.56
N ASP A 23 4.41 11.99 -18.32
CA ASP A 23 4.38 13.43 -17.96
C ASP A 23 5.51 14.21 -18.63
N TYR A 24 6.60 13.55 -18.98
CA TYR A 24 7.74 14.16 -19.65
C TYR A 24 8.19 13.30 -20.83
N MET A 25 7.83 13.74 -22.03
CA MET A 25 8.45 13.31 -23.27
C MET A 25 9.09 14.53 -23.92
N ASP A 26 10.39 14.72 -23.70
CA ASP A 26 11.14 15.74 -24.46
C ASP A 26 11.31 15.25 -25.90
N VAL A 27 10.43 15.73 -26.78
CA VAL A 27 10.63 15.63 -28.24
C VAL A 27 11.33 16.91 -28.70
N LEU A 28 12.65 16.85 -28.85
CA LEU A 28 13.43 17.93 -29.45
C LEU A 28 13.09 18.05 -30.95
N LEU A 29 12.21 18.97 -31.32
CA LEU A 29 12.00 19.40 -32.71
C LEU A 29 12.91 20.60 -33.01
N GLY A 30 14.15 20.32 -33.42
CA GLY A 30 15.10 21.33 -33.89
C GLY A 30 15.18 21.36 -35.42
N GLY A 31 14.72 22.45 -36.03
CA GLY A 31 14.63 22.59 -37.49
C GLY A 31 15.96 22.74 -38.22
N ASN A 32 16.08 22.04 -39.36
CA ASN A 32 16.59 22.55 -40.64
C ASN A 32 16.11 21.58 -41.76
N PRO A 33 15.27 22.00 -42.72
CA PRO A 33 14.50 21.09 -43.60
C PRO A 33 15.31 20.22 -44.58
N LYS A 34 16.65 20.24 -44.56
CA LYS A 34 17.50 19.51 -45.52
C LYS A 34 18.35 18.38 -44.93
N ARG A 35 18.35 18.15 -43.61
CA ARG A 35 18.98 16.97 -42.97
C ARG A 35 18.22 16.57 -41.72
N MET A 36 17.17 15.75 -41.88
CA MET A 36 16.56 15.04 -40.76
C MET A 36 17.46 13.88 -40.34
N SER A 37 18.33 14.09 -39.36
CA SER A 37 18.85 12.98 -38.56
C SER A 37 18.06 12.95 -37.25
N ILE A 38 17.11 12.02 -37.14
CA ILE A 38 16.35 11.79 -35.93
C ILE A 38 17.31 11.24 -34.87
N LEU A 39 17.61 12.03 -33.84
CA LEU A 39 18.27 11.54 -32.63
C LEU A 39 17.21 10.89 -31.74
N VAL A 40 16.79 9.67 -32.09
CA VAL A 40 16.03 8.82 -31.17
C VAL A 40 16.98 8.41 -30.04
N SER A 41 16.87 9.06 -28.89
CA SER A 41 17.54 8.59 -27.68
C SER A 41 16.87 7.28 -27.24
N ARG A 42 17.64 6.18 -27.28
CA ARG A 42 17.20 4.85 -26.86
C ARG A 42 16.62 4.91 -25.46
N VAL A 43 15.37 4.45 -25.29
CA VAL A 43 14.77 4.23 -23.98
C VAL A 43 15.59 3.14 -23.27
N THR A 44 16.25 3.47 -22.16
CA THR A 44 17.05 2.47 -21.39
C THR A 44 16.28 1.81 -20.28
N GLY A 45 15.10 2.33 -19.92
CA GLY A 45 14.29 1.79 -18.85
C GLY A 45 12.99 2.56 -18.62
N VAL A 46 12.12 1.94 -17.84
CA VAL A 46 10.85 2.48 -17.37
C VAL A 46 10.95 2.66 -15.85
N LYS A 47 10.80 3.89 -15.36
CA LYS A 47 10.81 4.12 -13.90
C LYS A 47 9.54 3.56 -13.25
N HIS A 48 8.38 3.74 -13.87
CA HIS A 48 7.13 3.18 -13.37
C HIS A 48 6.22 2.75 -14.52
N LEU A 49 5.80 1.48 -14.52
CA LEU A 49 4.77 0.97 -15.41
C LEU A 49 3.46 0.79 -14.64
N TRP A 50 2.42 1.54 -15.01
CA TRP A 50 1.09 1.45 -14.40
C TRP A 50 0.09 0.85 -15.40
N LEU A 51 -0.48 -0.30 -15.03
CA LEU A 51 -1.42 -1.09 -15.83
C LEU A 51 -2.76 -1.16 -15.11
N ASP A 52 -3.75 -0.43 -15.62
CA ASP A 52 -5.11 -0.38 -15.05
C ASP A 52 -6.14 -0.43 -16.19
N SER A 53 -6.18 -1.57 -16.87
CA SER A 53 -7.05 -1.79 -18.03
C SER A 53 -7.41 -3.26 -18.20
N THR A 54 -8.42 -3.52 -19.04
CA THR A 54 -8.76 -4.88 -19.47
C THR A 54 -7.71 -5.54 -20.38
N TRP A 55 -6.69 -4.79 -20.79
CA TRP A 55 -5.63 -5.21 -21.73
C TRP A 55 -4.29 -5.50 -21.04
N ASN A 56 -4.23 -5.40 -19.71
CA ASN A 56 -3.00 -5.61 -18.94
C ASN A 56 -2.23 -6.87 -19.39
N GLY A 57 -2.91 -8.02 -19.48
CA GLY A 57 -2.29 -9.28 -19.90
C GLY A 57 -1.62 -9.19 -21.27
N HIS A 58 -2.28 -8.59 -22.26
CA HIS A 58 -1.76 -8.46 -23.63
C HIS A 58 -0.55 -7.52 -23.70
N ILE A 59 -0.61 -6.40 -22.96
CA ILE A 59 0.51 -5.45 -22.87
C ILE A 59 1.75 -6.15 -22.28
N MET A 60 1.58 -6.85 -21.16
CA MET A 60 2.66 -7.59 -20.52
C MET A 60 3.21 -8.68 -21.43
N GLN A 61 2.33 -9.42 -22.10
CA GLN A 61 2.69 -10.42 -23.11
C GLN A 61 3.59 -9.83 -24.20
N ILE A 62 3.17 -8.74 -24.86
CA ILE A 62 3.95 -8.10 -25.93
C ILE A 62 5.35 -7.70 -25.44
N ILE A 63 5.45 -7.10 -24.25
CA ILE A 63 6.73 -6.69 -23.68
C ILE A 63 7.62 -7.91 -23.46
N VAL A 64 7.08 -8.96 -22.83
CA VAL A 64 7.81 -10.19 -22.53
C VAL A 64 8.28 -10.88 -23.81
N GLU A 65 7.39 -11.07 -24.78
CA GLU A 65 7.69 -11.70 -26.07
C GLU A 65 8.73 -10.92 -26.87
N TYR A 66 8.63 -9.58 -26.90
CA TYR A 66 9.64 -8.72 -27.53
C TYR A 66 11.03 -8.95 -26.92
N TYR A 67 11.13 -8.90 -25.59
CA TYR A 67 12.41 -9.09 -24.92
C TYR A 67 12.93 -10.52 -25.00
N GLN A 68 12.06 -11.52 -25.08
CA GLN A 68 12.46 -12.90 -25.37
C GLN A 68 13.03 -13.00 -26.79
N ALA A 69 12.35 -12.44 -27.79
CA ALA A 69 12.77 -12.47 -29.18
C ALA A 69 14.14 -11.81 -29.40
N ILE A 70 14.37 -10.61 -28.85
CA ILE A 70 15.66 -9.91 -29.02
C ILE A 70 16.80 -10.56 -28.22
N ASN A 71 16.49 -11.29 -27.14
CA ASN A 71 17.48 -11.97 -26.29
C ASN A 71 17.79 -13.40 -26.73
N ASN A 72 17.13 -13.91 -27.77
CA ASN A 72 17.49 -15.16 -28.42
C ASN A 72 18.82 -15.06 -29.21
N GLY A 73 19.39 -13.86 -29.37
CA GLY A 73 20.70 -13.61 -29.97
C GLY A 73 21.86 -13.42 -28.96
N SER A 74 23.05 -13.03 -29.46
CA SER A 74 24.30 -12.97 -28.67
C SER A 74 24.39 -11.83 -27.64
N LYS A 75 23.51 -10.82 -27.71
CA LYS A 75 23.49 -9.69 -26.76
C LYS A 75 22.20 -9.73 -25.93
N ARG A 76 22.32 -10.05 -24.65
CA ARG A 76 21.22 -9.97 -23.69
C ARG A 76 20.92 -8.52 -23.33
N LEU A 77 19.92 -7.94 -23.97
CA LEU A 77 19.30 -6.68 -23.59
C LEU A 77 18.45 -6.87 -22.33
N ARG A 78 18.65 -5.99 -21.36
CA ARG A 78 17.92 -6.02 -20.09
C ARG A 78 16.74 -5.07 -20.18
N PHE A 79 15.60 -5.50 -19.66
CA PHE A 79 14.48 -4.61 -19.40
C PHE A 79 14.69 -3.99 -18.02
N HIS A 80 14.88 -2.67 -17.98
CA HIS A 80 14.97 -1.93 -16.73
C HIS A 80 13.58 -1.42 -16.38
N LEU A 81 13.03 -1.92 -15.28
CA LEU A 81 11.78 -1.48 -14.67
C LEU A 81 12.01 -1.28 -13.17
N GLU A 82 11.72 -0.11 -12.61
CA GLU A 82 11.89 0.14 -11.17
C GLU A 82 10.60 -0.13 -10.39
N GLN A 83 9.45 0.29 -10.93
CA GLN A 83 8.16 0.16 -10.26
C GLN A 83 7.11 -0.45 -11.20
N LEU A 84 6.37 -1.45 -10.70
CA LEU A 84 5.25 -2.05 -11.41
C LEU A 84 3.97 -1.88 -10.59
N THR A 85 2.94 -1.33 -11.21
CA THR A 85 1.58 -1.31 -10.65
C THR A 85 0.63 -2.00 -11.60
N VAL A 86 -0.08 -3.00 -11.11
CA VAL A 86 -1.12 -3.72 -11.85
C VAL A 86 -2.42 -3.68 -11.07
N VAL A 87 -3.46 -3.18 -11.72
CA VAL A 87 -4.80 -3.05 -11.17
C VAL A 87 -5.78 -3.82 -12.06
N GLY A 88 -6.65 -4.63 -11.45
CA GLY A 88 -7.76 -5.29 -12.16
C GLY A 88 -7.38 -6.48 -13.05
N SER A 89 -6.17 -7.04 -12.92
CA SER A 89 -5.76 -8.27 -13.62
C SER A 89 -6.41 -9.51 -13.02
N ILE A 90 -7.59 -9.84 -13.53
CA ILE A 90 -8.45 -10.93 -13.04
C ILE A 90 -8.48 -12.16 -13.94
N ARG A 91 -7.89 -12.13 -15.15
CA ARG A 91 -7.88 -13.30 -16.05
C ARG A 91 -6.77 -14.26 -15.65
N ALA A 92 -6.98 -15.56 -15.85
CA ALA A 92 -6.01 -16.57 -15.46
C ALA A 92 -4.65 -16.35 -16.12
N SER A 93 -4.62 -16.06 -17.43
CA SER A 93 -3.37 -15.81 -18.17
C SER A 93 -2.61 -14.57 -17.71
N ASP A 94 -3.27 -13.59 -17.09
CA ASP A 94 -2.62 -12.33 -16.69
C ASP A 94 -1.55 -12.60 -15.62
N ALA A 95 -1.80 -13.52 -14.68
CA ALA A 95 -0.88 -13.84 -13.60
C ALA A 95 0.46 -14.41 -14.12
N ASP A 96 0.41 -15.22 -15.19
CA ASP A 96 1.59 -15.82 -15.81
C ASP A 96 2.46 -14.74 -16.49
N TRP A 97 1.80 -13.77 -17.14
CA TRP A 97 2.48 -12.63 -17.76
C TRP A 97 3.04 -11.64 -16.75
N ILE A 98 2.34 -11.37 -15.65
CA ILE A 98 2.86 -10.58 -14.51
C ILE A 98 4.16 -11.21 -14.02
N SER A 99 4.12 -12.51 -13.73
CA SER A 99 5.28 -13.25 -13.23
C SER A 99 6.46 -13.19 -14.21
N SER A 100 6.19 -13.34 -15.50
CA SER A 100 7.21 -13.28 -16.56
C SER A 100 7.84 -11.88 -16.68
N LEU A 101 7.02 -10.82 -16.59
CA LEU A 101 7.50 -9.44 -16.61
C LEU A 101 8.37 -9.10 -15.40
N ILE A 102 7.97 -9.57 -14.21
CA ILE A 102 8.78 -9.44 -12.99
C ILE A 102 10.12 -10.15 -13.19
N LEU A 103 10.14 -11.40 -13.67
CA LEU A 103 11.37 -12.13 -13.93
C LEU A 103 12.28 -11.39 -14.92
N LEU A 104 11.72 -10.77 -15.94
CA LEU A 104 12.46 -10.00 -16.94
C LEU A 104 13.18 -8.79 -16.33
N SER A 105 12.61 -8.18 -15.28
CA SER A 105 13.09 -6.94 -14.64
C SER A 105 13.53 -7.10 -13.17
N ARG A 106 13.65 -8.35 -12.69
CA ARG A 106 13.96 -8.70 -11.29
C ARG A 106 15.21 -8.04 -10.68
N ARG A 107 16.13 -7.55 -11.49
CA ARG A 107 17.36 -6.88 -11.03
C ARG A 107 17.18 -5.39 -10.74
N THR A 108 16.10 -4.80 -11.22
CA THR A 108 15.86 -3.35 -11.19
C THR A 108 14.59 -2.99 -10.43
N ILE A 109 13.62 -3.93 -10.35
CA ILE A 109 12.38 -3.72 -9.60
C ILE A 109 12.70 -3.48 -8.13
N SER A 110 12.20 -2.36 -7.62
CA SER A 110 12.24 -1.97 -6.21
C SER A 110 10.85 -1.80 -5.59
N SER A 111 9.80 -1.66 -6.41
CA SER A 111 8.41 -1.51 -5.97
C SER A 111 7.44 -2.35 -6.79
N LEU A 112 6.56 -3.09 -6.11
CA LEU A 112 5.49 -3.88 -6.71
C LEU A 112 4.16 -3.55 -6.06
N ARG A 113 3.14 -3.27 -6.87
CA ARG A 113 1.77 -3.00 -6.42
C ARG A 113 0.77 -3.81 -7.25
N PHE A 114 0.02 -4.66 -6.58
CA PHE A 114 -1.04 -5.47 -7.17
C PHE A 114 -2.34 -5.16 -6.44
N ARG A 115 -3.33 -4.62 -7.17
CA ARG A 115 -4.64 -4.27 -6.61
C ARG A 115 -5.75 -4.90 -7.43
N HIS A 116 -6.74 -5.50 -6.77
CA HIS A 116 -7.82 -6.22 -7.42
C HIS A 116 -7.34 -7.29 -8.42
N CYS A 117 -6.16 -7.88 -8.18
CA CYS A 117 -5.64 -9.00 -8.97
C CYS A 117 -6.23 -10.32 -8.47
N ARG A 118 -6.24 -11.34 -9.33
CA ARG A 118 -6.69 -12.68 -8.94
C ARG A 118 -5.69 -13.76 -9.35
N LEU A 119 -5.23 -14.53 -8.37
CA LEU A 119 -4.58 -15.81 -8.59
C LEU A 119 -5.66 -16.90 -8.64
N HIS A 120 -5.63 -17.74 -9.67
CA HIS A 120 -6.68 -18.75 -9.88
C HIS A 120 -6.29 -20.14 -9.41
N SER A 121 -5.00 -20.38 -9.20
CA SER A 121 -4.49 -21.70 -8.82
C SER A 121 -3.22 -21.61 -7.98
N GLN A 122 -2.91 -22.71 -7.29
CA GLN A 122 -1.67 -22.86 -6.54
C GLN A 122 -0.43 -22.75 -7.44
N PRO A 123 -0.34 -23.38 -8.63
CA PRO A 123 0.81 -23.21 -9.53
C PRO A 123 1.09 -21.75 -9.90
N GLN A 124 0.05 -20.98 -10.22
CA GLN A 124 0.20 -19.54 -10.53
C GLN A 124 0.71 -18.75 -9.34
N THR A 125 0.23 -19.09 -8.14
CA THR A 125 0.67 -18.48 -6.90
C THR A 125 2.15 -18.75 -6.64
N VAL A 126 2.58 -20.00 -6.79
CA VAL A 126 4.00 -20.39 -6.67
C VAL A 126 4.84 -19.61 -7.69
N GLN A 127 4.39 -19.52 -8.94
CA GLN A 127 5.11 -18.83 -10.00
C GLN A 127 5.27 -17.33 -9.70
N LEU A 128 4.21 -16.65 -9.27
CA LEU A 128 4.25 -15.23 -8.93
C LEU A 128 5.23 -14.97 -7.79
N TRP A 129 5.09 -15.67 -6.66
CA TRP A 129 5.95 -15.46 -5.50
C TRP A 129 7.39 -15.90 -5.75
N SER A 130 7.62 -16.90 -6.61
CA SER A 130 8.97 -17.27 -7.07
C SER A 130 9.61 -16.21 -7.97
N ALA A 131 8.82 -15.42 -8.69
CA ALA A 131 9.32 -14.26 -9.43
C ALA A 131 9.68 -13.12 -8.48
N ILE A 132 8.81 -12.84 -7.51
CA ILE A 132 9.01 -11.80 -6.49
C ILE A 132 10.24 -12.11 -5.60
N SER A 133 10.44 -13.37 -5.22
CA SER A 133 11.58 -13.79 -4.39
C SER A 133 12.92 -13.44 -5.05
N GLN A 134 13.00 -13.51 -6.38
CA GLN A 134 14.19 -13.16 -7.15
C GLN A 134 14.47 -11.65 -7.26
N CYS A 135 13.54 -10.79 -6.79
CA CYS A 135 13.72 -9.33 -6.80
C CYS A 135 14.51 -8.86 -5.58
N GLN A 136 15.85 -8.90 -5.64
CA GLN A 136 16.71 -8.64 -4.48
C GLN A 136 16.60 -7.21 -3.92
N SER A 137 16.31 -6.24 -4.78
CA SER A 137 16.18 -4.81 -4.42
C SER A 137 14.75 -4.40 -4.06
N LEU A 138 13.83 -5.35 -3.92
CA LEU A 138 12.43 -5.05 -3.60
C LEU A 138 12.34 -4.44 -2.19
N SER A 139 11.92 -3.18 -2.14
CA SER A 139 11.78 -2.36 -0.94
C SER A 139 10.32 -2.05 -0.63
N ARG A 140 9.42 -2.09 -1.61
CA ARG A 140 7.99 -1.80 -1.40
C ARG A 140 7.12 -2.87 -2.04
N LEU A 141 6.15 -3.36 -1.27
CA LEU A 141 5.16 -4.31 -1.77
C LEU A 141 3.76 -3.92 -1.30
N GLN A 142 2.82 -3.86 -2.25
CA GLN A 142 1.40 -3.81 -2.00
C GLN A 142 0.70 -4.98 -2.69
N TYR A 143 -0.01 -5.82 -1.94
CA TYR A 143 -0.78 -6.94 -2.46
C TYR A 143 -2.19 -6.94 -1.88
N GLU A 144 -3.15 -6.61 -2.74
CA GLU A 144 -4.57 -6.50 -2.41
C GLU A 144 -5.39 -7.31 -3.45
N PRO A 145 -5.61 -8.61 -3.22
CA PRO A 145 -6.34 -9.45 -4.17
C PRO A 145 -7.83 -9.09 -4.20
N CYS A 146 -8.50 -9.32 -5.32
CA CYS A 146 -9.94 -9.06 -5.44
C CYS A 146 -10.82 -10.07 -4.69
N ARG A 147 -10.25 -11.19 -4.26
CA ARG A 147 -10.89 -12.24 -3.46
C ARG A 147 -9.91 -12.72 -2.41
N LEU A 148 -10.44 -13.30 -1.34
CA LEU A 148 -9.62 -13.94 -0.30
C LEU A 148 -8.69 -14.99 -0.92
N ASP A 149 -7.38 -14.75 -0.82
CA ASP A 149 -6.31 -15.57 -1.37
C ASP A 149 -5.94 -16.67 -0.39
N LYS A 150 -6.18 -17.92 -0.79
CA LYS A 150 -5.96 -19.11 0.04
C LYS A 150 -4.58 -19.75 -0.12
N TRP A 151 -3.80 -19.32 -1.12
CA TRP A 151 -2.56 -20.00 -1.51
C TRP A 151 -1.31 -19.17 -1.23
N SER A 152 -1.42 -17.84 -1.18
CA SER A 152 -0.24 -16.97 -1.13
C SER A 152 0.54 -17.01 0.18
N ARG A 153 -0.10 -17.29 1.32
CA ARG A 153 0.54 -17.18 2.65
C ARG A 153 1.94 -17.84 2.73
N PRO A 154 2.12 -19.16 2.50
CA PRO A 154 3.44 -19.79 2.66
C PRO A 154 4.49 -19.22 1.70
N HIS A 155 4.11 -18.99 0.45
CA HIS A 155 5.02 -18.53 -0.60
C HIS A 155 5.40 -17.05 -0.44
N LEU A 156 4.49 -16.23 0.05
CA LEU A 156 4.73 -14.83 0.37
C LEU A 156 5.79 -14.71 1.46
N ILE A 157 5.66 -15.48 2.54
CA ILE A 157 6.61 -15.44 3.66
C ILE A 157 8.02 -15.80 3.19
N GLU A 158 8.15 -16.88 2.41
CA GLU A 158 9.44 -17.28 1.82
C GLU A 158 9.97 -16.24 0.84
N ALA A 159 9.09 -15.68 0.01
CA ALA A 159 9.47 -14.71 -1.00
C ALA A 159 9.94 -13.39 -0.40
N LEU A 160 9.46 -12.98 0.77
CA LEU A 160 9.81 -11.70 1.40
C LEU A 160 10.83 -11.82 2.52
N ASP A 161 11.20 -13.04 2.91
CA ASP A 161 12.19 -13.28 3.95
C ASP A 161 13.50 -12.53 3.67
N LYS A 162 14.00 -11.80 4.67
CA LYS A 162 15.24 -11.01 4.63
C LYS A 162 15.32 -9.93 3.54
N LYS A 163 14.20 -9.53 2.92
CA LYS A 163 14.20 -8.42 1.97
C LYS A 163 14.33 -7.07 2.68
N PRO A 164 14.97 -6.07 2.05
CA PRO A 164 15.13 -4.72 2.61
C PRO A 164 13.84 -3.92 2.45
N LEU A 165 12.72 -4.44 2.96
CA LEU A 165 11.41 -3.79 2.84
C LEU A 165 11.35 -2.51 3.70
N GLU A 166 10.89 -1.45 3.08
CA GLU A 166 10.55 -0.14 3.64
C GLU A 166 9.03 0.02 3.80
N SER A 167 8.24 -0.52 2.86
CA SER A 167 6.79 -0.43 2.86
C SER A 167 6.15 -1.79 2.55
N LEU A 168 5.18 -2.19 3.39
CA LEU A 168 4.43 -3.43 3.23
C LEU A 168 2.93 -3.20 3.45
N ILE A 169 2.16 -3.39 2.39
CA ILE A 169 0.69 -3.31 2.40
C ILE A 169 0.11 -4.66 1.97
N LEU A 170 -0.60 -5.34 2.86
CA LEU A 170 -1.16 -6.66 2.60
C LEU A 170 -2.62 -6.72 3.04
N THR A 171 -3.50 -7.15 2.14
CA THR A 171 -4.90 -7.41 2.49
C THR A 171 -5.37 -8.74 1.89
N GLY A 172 -6.46 -9.31 2.41
CA GLY A 172 -7.15 -10.41 1.75
C GLY A 172 -6.34 -11.72 1.61
N ILE A 173 -5.37 -11.98 2.48
CA ILE A 173 -4.62 -13.25 2.52
C ILE A 173 -5.17 -14.12 3.65
N TYR A 174 -5.61 -15.33 3.30
CA TYR A 174 -6.19 -16.27 4.25
C TYR A 174 -5.15 -16.76 5.27
N GLY A 175 -5.55 -16.78 6.54
CA GLY A 175 -4.76 -17.30 7.64
C GLY A 175 -3.44 -16.58 7.91
N LEU A 176 -3.20 -15.37 7.38
CA LEU A 176 -2.01 -14.57 7.68
C LEU A 176 -1.95 -14.23 9.18
N GLN A 177 -0.83 -14.52 9.83
CA GLN A 177 -0.65 -14.41 11.29
C GLN A 177 0.43 -13.39 11.66
N ALA A 178 0.43 -12.98 12.94
CA ALA A 178 1.44 -12.07 13.49
C ALA A 178 2.89 -12.55 13.28
N GLY A 179 3.15 -13.83 13.55
CA GLY A 179 4.48 -14.42 13.38
C GLY A 179 5.01 -14.35 11.94
N ASP A 180 4.10 -14.39 10.96
CA ASP A 180 4.46 -14.23 9.54
C ASP A 180 5.02 -12.82 9.30
N LEU A 181 4.36 -11.78 9.84
CA LEU A 181 4.81 -10.39 9.71
C LEU A 181 6.13 -10.12 10.41
N PHE A 182 6.33 -10.71 11.59
CA PHE A 182 7.59 -10.57 12.33
C PHE A 182 8.76 -11.19 11.57
N ARG A 183 8.53 -12.33 10.90
CA ARG A 183 9.52 -12.93 10.01
C ARG A 183 9.82 -12.03 8.81
N ILE A 184 8.78 -11.54 8.12
CA ILE A 184 8.94 -10.69 6.92
C ILE A 184 9.66 -9.37 7.25
N SER A 185 9.36 -8.75 8.38
CA SER A 185 9.93 -7.46 8.79
C SER A 185 11.39 -7.54 9.28
N SER A 186 11.91 -8.75 9.53
CA SER A 186 13.27 -8.93 10.07
C SER A 186 14.40 -8.52 9.12
N GLY A 187 14.12 -8.42 7.81
CA GLY A 187 15.12 -8.18 6.77
C GLY A 187 15.51 -6.74 6.50
N GLY A 188 14.70 -5.76 6.93
CA GLY A 188 14.80 -4.38 6.48
C GLY A 188 14.43 -3.35 7.54
N ARG A 189 14.36 -2.09 7.10
CA ARG A 189 13.86 -0.97 7.91
C ARG A 189 12.44 -0.65 7.44
N LEU A 190 11.49 -1.43 7.91
CA LEU A 190 10.08 -1.21 7.60
C LEU A 190 9.62 0.08 8.29
N VAL A 191 9.26 1.08 7.49
CA VAL A 191 8.74 2.39 7.95
C VAL A 191 7.24 2.50 7.77
N GLU A 192 6.65 1.73 6.85
CA GLU A 192 5.22 1.71 6.58
C GLU A 192 4.70 0.27 6.62
N LEU A 193 3.67 0.04 7.44
CA LEU A 193 3.00 -1.25 7.54
C LEU A 193 1.48 -1.07 7.56
N ALA A 194 0.80 -1.64 6.59
CA ALA A 194 -0.66 -1.68 6.52
C ALA A 194 -1.13 -3.10 6.22
N VAL A 195 -1.51 -3.84 7.26
CA VAL A 195 -1.92 -5.24 7.10
C VAL A 195 -3.32 -5.46 7.65
N VAL A 196 -4.20 -5.93 6.77
CA VAL A 196 -5.58 -6.27 7.11
C VAL A 196 -5.83 -7.74 6.83
N GLY A 197 -6.20 -8.49 7.87
CA GLY A 197 -6.49 -9.91 7.75
C GLY A 197 -7.30 -10.43 8.93
N GLU A 198 -7.98 -11.55 8.73
CA GLU A 198 -8.91 -12.14 9.70
C GLU A 198 -8.27 -12.51 11.05
N GLN A 199 -6.97 -12.82 11.06
CA GLN A 199 -6.20 -13.16 12.28
C GLN A 199 -5.29 -12.01 12.74
N ILE A 200 -5.32 -10.86 12.08
CA ILE A 200 -4.48 -9.71 12.39
C ILE A 200 -5.26 -8.79 13.33
N LYS A 201 -4.96 -8.90 14.63
CA LYS A 201 -5.60 -8.08 15.68
C LYS A 201 -4.64 -6.98 16.14
N PRO A 202 -5.14 -5.78 16.50
CA PRO A 202 -4.27 -4.69 16.96
C PRO A 202 -3.36 -5.06 18.14
N SER A 203 -3.87 -5.83 19.11
CA SER A 203 -3.10 -6.25 20.29
C SER A 203 -1.87 -7.10 19.96
N MET A 204 -1.80 -7.73 18.80
CA MET A 204 -0.63 -8.52 18.39
C MET A 204 0.62 -7.65 18.22
N TYR A 205 0.45 -6.37 17.87
CA TYR A 205 1.57 -5.44 17.76
C TYR A 205 2.17 -5.10 19.13
N ALA A 206 1.43 -5.32 20.23
CA ALA A 206 1.94 -5.10 21.58
C ALA A 206 2.84 -6.26 22.10
N LEU A 207 3.03 -7.33 21.31
CA LEU A 207 3.87 -8.46 21.67
C LEU A 207 5.35 -8.08 21.64
N LYS A 208 6.16 -8.74 22.49
CA LYS A 208 7.60 -8.47 22.60
C LYS A 208 8.32 -8.65 21.26
N ASP A 209 7.91 -9.64 20.48
CA ASP A 209 8.52 -9.97 19.18
C ASP A 209 8.26 -8.90 18.12
N ALA A 210 7.18 -8.12 18.26
CA ALA A 210 6.86 -7.01 17.37
C ALA A 210 7.74 -5.77 17.61
N LYS A 211 8.43 -5.68 18.75
CA LYS A 211 9.14 -4.47 19.18
C LYS A 211 10.16 -3.98 18.15
N ALA A 212 10.96 -4.91 17.60
CA ALA A 212 12.04 -4.58 16.64
C ALA A 212 11.53 -4.17 15.24
N MET A 213 10.24 -4.37 14.99
CA MET A 213 9.53 -3.88 13.81
C MET A 213 8.89 -2.52 14.13
N LEU A 214 8.15 -2.42 15.24
CA LEU A 214 7.46 -1.20 15.66
C LEU A 214 8.39 -0.01 15.91
N ASP A 215 9.58 -0.24 16.45
CA ASP A 215 10.55 0.81 16.79
C ASP A 215 11.02 1.64 15.58
N LYS A 216 10.77 1.17 14.35
CA LYS A 216 11.14 1.84 13.10
C LYS A 216 9.92 2.33 12.30
N LEU A 217 8.71 1.94 12.68
CA LEU A 217 7.50 2.21 11.91
C LEU A 217 7.06 3.66 12.08
N GLU A 218 7.19 4.44 11.02
CA GLU A 218 6.67 5.80 10.93
C GLU A 218 5.15 5.79 10.72
N ASN A 219 4.62 4.80 9.99
CA ASN A 219 3.19 4.65 9.77
C ASN A 219 2.76 3.20 10.03
N LEU A 220 1.76 3.03 10.90
CA LEU A 220 1.11 1.74 11.15
C LEU A 220 -0.38 1.90 10.89
N LEU A 221 -0.91 1.18 9.90
CA LEU A 221 -2.34 1.07 9.67
C LEU A 221 -2.88 -0.20 10.30
N ILE A 222 -3.89 -0.03 11.16
CA ILE A 222 -4.71 -1.10 11.70
C ILE A 222 -6.16 -0.97 11.22
N GLN A 223 -6.82 -2.11 11.05
CA GLN A 223 -8.27 -2.16 10.89
C GLN A 223 -8.89 -2.81 12.11
N VAL A 224 -9.96 -2.21 12.61
CA VAL A 224 -10.77 -2.74 13.69
C VAL A 224 -12.24 -2.75 13.30
N ASP A 225 -12.94 -3.78 13.73
CA ASP A 225 -14.37 -3.95 13.51
C ASP A 225 -15.13 -4.00 14.84
N SER A 226 -16.40 -4.43 14.79
CA SER A 226 -17.28 -4.55 15.95
C SER A 226 -16.79 -5.56 17.01
N THR A 227 -15.80 -6.40 16.71
CA THR A 227 -15.19 -7.31 17.68
C THR A 227 -14.17 -6.61 18.58
N PHE A 228 -13.69 -5.42 18.20
CA PHE A 228 -12.79 -4.63 19.01
C PHE A 228 -13.53 -3.90 20.13
N SER A 229 -13.29 -4.29 21.38
CA SER A 229 -13.89 -3.63 22.54
C SER A 229 -13.08 -2.40 22.97
N ILE A 230 -13.64 -1.21 22.77
CA ILE A 230 -13.04 0.05 23.24
C ILE A 230 -13.05 0.19 24.78
N ASP A 231 -13.87 -0.61 25.46
CA ASP A 231 -13.99 -0.62 26.93
C ASP A 231 -13.06 -1.66 27.58
N ASP A 232 -12.38 -2.50 26.79
CA ASP A 232 -11.45 -3.49 27.30
C ASP A 232 -10.12 -2.84 27.72
N CYS A 233 -9.84 -2.91 29.03
CA CYS A 233 -8.61 -2.38 29.62
C CYS A 233 -7.34 -3.07 29.08
N SER A 234 -7.43 -4.34 28.70
CA SER A 234 -6.31 -5.11 28.19
C SER A 234 -5.92 -4.67 26.77
N GLU A 235 -6.90 -4.52 25.88
CA GLU A 235 -6.73 -3.99 24.53
C GLU A 235 -6.23 -2.54 24.56
N ARG A 236 -6.82 -1.69 25.42
CA ARG A 236 -6.32 -0.32 25.64
C ARG A 236 -4.85 -0.30 26.06
N SER A 237 -4.47 -1.15 27.02
CA SER A 237 -3.08 -1.24 27.49
C SER A 237 -2.14 -1.75 26.40
N ALA A 238 -2.60 -2.68 25.56
CA ALA A 238 -1.86 -3.13 24.38
C ALA A 238 -1.62 -1.98 23.39
N MET A 239 -2.66 -1.23 23.03
CA MET A 239 -2.54 -0.11 22.09
C MET A 239 -1.66 1.02 22.61
N LEU A 240 -1.70 1.32 23.91
CA LEU A 240 -0.74 2.25 24.53
C LEU A 240 0.70 1.77 24.36
N ARG A 241 0.98 0.47 24.57
CA ARG A 241 2.31 -0.09 24.34
C ARG A 241 2.74 0.01 22.87
N VAL A 242 1.83 -0.19 21.92
CA VAL A 242 2.11 -0.02 20.50
C VAL A 242 2.57 1.41 20.21
N LEU A 243 1.75 2.40 20.58
CA LEU A 243 2.00 3.83 20.32
C LEU A 243 3.28 4.35 20.98
N THR A 244 3.57 3.88 22.21
CA THR A 244 4.79 4.25 22.94
C THR A 244 6.05 3.54 22.44
N THR A 245 5.90 2.40 21.76
CA THR A 245 7.02 1.70 21.12
C THR A 245 7.38 2.32 19.77
N MET A 246 6.40 2.87 19.06
CA MET A 246 6.63 3.58 17.80
C MET A 246 7.49 4.85 18.01
N PRO A 247 8.25 5.28 16.99
CA PRO A 247 8.96 6.56 16.95
C PRO A 247 8.10 7.75 17.37
N GLU A 248 8.73 8.84 17.82
CA GLU A 248 8.01 10.01 18.29
C GLU A 248 7.16 10.70 17.23
N ASN A 249 7.64 10.68 16.00
CA ASN A 249 6.95 11.14 14.80
C ASN A 249 6.06 10.05 14.16
N GLY A 250 5.94 8.88 14.79
CA GLY A 250 5.13 7.79 14.30
C GLY A 250 3.63 8.09 14.36
N VAL A 251 2.91 7.73 13.30
CA VAL A 251 1.46 7.93 13.17
C VAL A 251 0.76 6.58 13.17
N LEU A 252 -0.24 6.45 14.04
CA LEU A 252 -1.16 5.31 14.00
C LEU A 252 -2.36 5.67 13.13
N GLU A 253 -2.53 4.93 12.05
CA GLU A 253 -3.66 5.01 11.15
C GLU A 253 -4.68 3.93 11.50
N VAL A 254 -5.94 4.33 11.65
CA VAL A 254 -6.99 3.43 12.14
C VAL A 254 -8.16 3.47 11.18
N ILE A 255 -8.47 2.35 10.56
CA ILE A 255 -9.77 2.10 9.95
C ILE A 255 -10.66 1.48 11.02
N HIS A 256 -11.67 2.19 11.48
CA HIS A 256 -12.64 1.69 12.44
C HIS A 256 -13.99 1.51 11.76
N ILE A 257 -14.40 0.25 11.57
CA ILE A 257 -15.72 -0.08 11.04
C ILE A 257 -16.74 0.14 12.14
N CYS A 258 -17.50 1.23 12.02
CA CYS A 258 -18.42 1.68 13.05
C CYS A 258 -19.86 1.46 12.60
N HIS A 259 -20.55 0.55 13.28
CA HIS A 259 -22.00 0.42 13.20
C HIS A 259 -22.64 1.11 14.41
N GLY A 260 -23.85 1.64 14.23
CA GLY A 260 -24.66 2.17 15.34
C GLY A 260 -24.99 3.66 15.25
N THR A 261 -25.18 4.27 16.41
CA THR A 261 -25.72 5.63 16.55
C THR A 261 -24.61 6.69 16.63
N VAL A 262 -24.99 7.96 16.50
CA VAL A 262 -24.10 9.11 16.78
C VAL A 262 -23.44 8.99 18.16
N THR A 263 -24.13 8.41 19.16
CA THR A 263 -23.56 8.21 20.50
C THR A 263 -22.43 7.19 20.49
N ASP A 264 -22.58 6.10 19.75
CA ASP A 264 -21.59 5.04 19.66
C ASP A 264 -20.36 5.52 18.89
N THR A 265 -20.58 6.22 17.78
CA THR A 265 -19.51 6.88 17.02
C THR A 265 -18.76 7.90 17.89
N ALA A 266 -19.45 8.68 18.72
CA ALA A 266 -18.80 9.61 19.64
C ALA A 266 -17.96 8.89 20.72
N LYS A 267 -18.38 7.71 21.19
CA LYS A 267 -17.56 6.89 22.11
C LYS A 267 -16.29 6.38 21.42
N VAL A 268 -16.40 5.91 20.17
CA VAL A 268 -15.26 5.46 19.37
C VAL A 268 -14.24 6.58 19.18
N ILE A 269 -14.69 7.74 18.71
CA ILE A 269 -13.80 8.91 18.54
C ILE A 269 -13.20 9.31 19.90
N GLY A 270 -14.01 9.31 20.96
CA GLY A 270 -13.59 9.59 22.33
C GLY A 270 -12.49 8.66 22.86
N TYR A 271 -12.59 7.36 22.55
CA TYR A 271 -11.57 6.37 22.87
C TYR A 271 -10.22 6.71 22.22
N TRP A 272 -10.23 6.98 20.90
CA TRP A 272 -9.00 7.25 20.15
C TRP A 272 -8.34 8.57 20.56
N ILE A 273 -9.09 9.64 20.81
CA ILE A 273 -8.49 10.91 21.28
C ILE A 273 -7.89 10.76 22.68
N GLN A 274 -8.54 10.01 23.57
CA GLN A 274 -7.98 9.74 24.89
C GLN A 274 -6.73 8.86 24.79
N LEU A 275 -6.68 7.91 23.85
CA LEU A 275 -5.48 7.10 23.59
C LEU A 275 -4.33 7.95 23.02
N ALA A 276 -4.62 8.86 22.09
CA ALA A 276 -3.66 9.82 21.56
C ALA A 276 -3.08 10.71 22.66
N ARG A 277 -3.93 11.23 23.55
CA ARG A 277 -3.52 12.00 24.74
C ARG A 277 -2.59 11.19 25.64
N ASP A 278 -3.01 10.00 26.05
CA ASP A 278 -2.28 9.18 27.02
C ASP A 278 -0.92 8.70 26.48
N SER A 279 -0.78 8.61 25.16
CA SER A 279 0.48 8.25 24.49
C SER A 279 1.31 9.45 24.02
N CYS A 280 0.75 10.66 24.03
CA CYS A 280 1.35 11.85 23.41
C CYS A 280 1.74 11.62 21.94
N ARG A 281 0.86 10.94 21.19
CA ARG A 281 1.07 10.57 19.78
C ARG A 281 -0.02 11.11 18.87
N GLU A 282 0.27 11.09 17.57
CA GLU A 282 -0.71 11.35 16.52
C GLU A 282 -1.44 10.06 16.11
N ILE A 283 -2.77 10.16 16.02
CA ILE A 283 -3.64 9.11 15.50
C ILE A 283 -4.47 9.70 14.36
N LYS A 284 -4.56 9.01 13.23
CA LYS A 284 -5.49 9.32 12.14
C LYS A 284 -6.58 8.26 12.12
N LEU A 285 -7.84 8.69 12.16
CA LEU A 285 -9.00 7.81 12.27
C LEU A 285 -9.90 7.96 11.05
N LYS A 286 -10.07 6.88 10.31
CA LYS A 286 -11.07 6.71 9.27
C LYS A 286 -12.24 5.89 9.80
N LEU A 287 -13.44 6.47 9.77
CA LEU A 287 -14.67 5.78 10.17
C LEU A 287 -15.32 5.15 8.93
N GLU A 288 -15.26 3.83 8.84
CA GLU A 288 -15.94 3.07 7.80
C GLU A 288 -17.34 2.62 8.25
N GLU A 289 -18.21 2.38 7.27
CA GLU A 289 -19.65 2.12 7.48
C GLU A 289 -20.38 3.22 8.27
N CYS A 290 -19.83 4.44 8.19
CA CYS A 290 -20.33 5.66 8.80
C CYS A 290 -20.68 6.70 7.74
N SER A 291 -21.85 7.33 7.89
CA SER A 291 -22.18 8.51 7.07
C SER A 291 -21.38 9.71 7.57
N GLN A 292 -21.05 10.62 6.66
CA GLN A 292 -20.36 11.86 7.02
C GLN A 292 -21.17 12.64 8.07
N GLU A 293 -22.48 12.79 7.86
CA GLU A 293 -23.37 13.47 8.81
C GLU A 293 -23.32 12.86 10.22
N ARG A 294 -23.22 11.53 10.33
CA ARG A 294 -23.12 10.85 11.63
C ARG A 294 -21.76 11.11 12.29
N ALA A 295 -20.68 11.07 11.50
CA ALA A 295 -19.34 11.40 11.99
C ALA A 295 -19.27 12.87 12.48
N ASP A 296 -19.77 13.82 11.68
CA ASP A 296 -19.79 15.24 12.01
C ASP A 296 -20.63 15.53 13.26
N ALA A 297 -21.81 14.91 13.37
CA ALA A 297 -22.66 15.04 14.55
C ALA A 297 -21.99 14.46 15.81
N ALA A 298 -21.23 13.37 15.68
CA ALA A 298 -20.49 12.75 16.76
C ALA A 298 -19.32 13.64 17.23
N VAL A 299 -18.56 14.21 16.28
CA VAL A 299 -17.51 15.21 16.55
C VAL A 299 -18.12 16.43 17.25
N GLY A 300 -19.19 17.01 16.71
CA GLY A 300 -19.87 18.16 17.32
C GLY A 300 -20.40 17.87 18.72
N ARG A 301 -20.88 16.64 18.97
CA ARG A 301 -21.26 16.19 20.32
C ARG A 301 -20.07 16.10 21.27
N LEU A 302 -18.94 15.57 20.81
CA LEU A 302 -17.71 15.51 21.60
C LEU A 302 -17.19 16.89 21.94
N LEU A 303 -17.09 17.81 20.97
CA LEU A 303 -16.63 19.18 21.21
C LEU A 303 -17.50 19.93 22.22
N ARG A 304 -18.81 19.63 22.29
CA ARG A 304 -19.71 20.20 23.32
C ARG A 304 -19.56 19.58 24.70
N LYS A 305 -19.16 18.30 24.80
CA LYS A 305 -19.14 17.55 26.07
C LYS A 305 -17.75 17.38 26.67
N ALA A 306 -16.70 17.32 25.85
CA ALA A 306 -15.36 16.96 26.26
C ALA A 306 -14.67 18.17 26.90
N ARG A 307 -14.65 18.20 28.23
CA ARG A 307 -13.68 19.02 28.98
C ARG A 307 -12.29 18.41 28.75
N GLY A 308 -11.56 18.89 27.73
CA GLY A 308 -10.20 18.39 27.49
C GLY A 308 -9.67 18.57 26.07
N VAL A 309 -10.53 18.73 25.05
CA VAL A 309 -10.05 19.12 23.71
C VAL A 309 -9.64 20.59 23.78
N GLY A 310 -8.34 20.83 23.78
CA GLY A 310 -7.76 22.18 23.94
C GLY A 310 -7.78 22.98 22.65
N ARG A 311 -7.74 22.32 21.50
CA ARG A 311 -7.79 22.93 20.18
C ARG A 311 -8.47 21.98 19.19
N SER A 312 -9.31 22.53 18.31
CA SER A 312 -9.83 21.84 17.13
C SER A 312 -9.62 22.68 15.89
N GLU A 313 -9.32 22.02 14.77
CA GLU A 313 -9.04 22.66 13.49
C GLU A 313 -9.61 21.82 12.36
N TRP A 314 -10.30 22.49 11.44
CA TRP A 314 -10.77 21.87 10.20
C TRP A 314 -9.59 21.80 9.23
N THR A 315 -9.26 20.61 8.76
CA THR A 315 -8.23 20.38 7.75
C THR A 315 -8.88 20.11 6.40
N LYS A 316 -8.08 20.02 5.32
CA LYS A 316 -8.61 19.66 3.99
C LYS A 316 -9.22 18.25 3.95
N GLY A 317 -8.72 17.34 4.79
CA GLY A 317 -9.11 15.94 4.84
C GLY A 317 -10.02 15.54 6.01
N GLY A 318 -10.40 16.48 6.89
CA GLY A 318 -11.30 16.19 8.01
C GLY A 318 -11.15 17.15 9.20
N VAL A 319 -11.24 16.60 10.42
CA VAL A 319 -11.20 17.38 11.67
C VAL A 319 -10.06 16.92 12.57
N ALA A 320 -9.12 17.82 12.83
CA ALA A 320 -8.06 17.61 13.81
C ALA A 320 -8.51 18.10 15.20
N MET A 321 -8.30 17.28 16.21
CA MET A 321 -8.55 17.57 17.62
C MET A 321 -7.29 17.31 18.42
N GLN A 322 -6.93 18.24 19.30
CA GLN A 322 -5.78 18.14 20.19
C GLN A 322 -6.24 18.07 21.65
N MET A 323 -5.68 17.13 22.39
CA MET A 323 -5.95 16.94 23.81
C MET A 323 -4.62 16.67 24.54
N GLY A 324 -4.14 17.67 25.29
CA GLY A 324 -2.75 17.68 25.77
C GLY A 324 -1.77 17.69 24.60
N ASP A 325 -0.76 16.83 24.67
CA ASP A 325 0.24 16.66 23.60
C ASP A 325 -0.19 15.63 22.53
N GLY A 326 -1.32 14.95 22.74
CA GLY A 326 -1.88 14.00 21.78
C GLY A 326 -2.76 14.67 20.73
N ARG A 327 -2.76 14.11 19.51
CA ARG A 327 -3.56 14.60 18.38
C ARG A 327 -4.35 13.46 17.74
N LEU A 328 -5.65 13.70 17.50
CA LEU A 328 -6.50 12.84 16.68
C LEU A 328 -6.97 13.61 15.46
N THR A 329 -6.78 13.06 14.27
CA THR A 329 -7.40 13.57 13.04
C THR A 329 -8.48 12.59 12.59
N VAL A 330 -9.74 13.01 12.62
CA VAL A 330 -10.86 12.23 12.08
C VAL A 330 -11.02 12.59 10.60
N LEU A 331 -10.79 11.62 9.73
CA LEU A 331 -10.83 11.82 8.28
C LEU A 331 -12.25 11.82 7.75
N ASP A 332 -12.49 12.70 6.79
CA ASP A 332 -13.73 12.73 6.01
C ASP A 332 -13.89 11.47 5.18
N LYS A 333 -15.13 11.16 4.82
CA LYS A 333 -15.47 9.96 4.05
C LYS A 333 -14.74 9.87 2.71
N ARG A 334 -14.39 11.01 2.09
CA ARG A 334 -13.67 11.04 0.81
C ARG A 334 -12.14 11.09 0.94
N ALA A 335 -11.62 11.45 2.11
CA ALA A 335 -10.18 11.49 2.34
C ALA A 335 -9.65 10.11 2.68
N TRP A 336 -8.41 9.84 2.29
CA TRP A 336 -7.67 8.65 2.69
C TRP A 336 -6.39 9.04 3.40
N PHE A 337 -5.77 8.05 4.05
CA PHE A 337 -4.47 8.22 4.66
C PHE A 337 -3.44 8.68 3.62
N GLY A 338 -2.68 9.72 3.95
CA GLY A 338 -1.67 10.30 3.07
C GLY A 338 -2.16 11.37 2.09
N ASP A 339 -3.48 11.60 1.94
CA ASP A 339 -4.01 12.62 1.00
C ASP A 339 -3.65 14.07 1.39
N ASP A 340 -3.18 14.29 2.62
CA ASP A 340 -2.79 15.59 3.16
C ASP A 340 -1.32 15.96 2.87
N GLN A 341 -0.53 15.04 2.30
CA GLN A 341 0.87 15.22 1.89
C GLN A 341 0.95 15.50 0.39
#